data_AF-A0A5D6XJZ5-F1
#
_entry.id   AF-A0A5D6XJZ5-F1
#
_cell.length_a   1.000
_cell.length_b   1.000
_cell.length_c   1.000
_cell.angle_alpha   90.00
_cell.angle_beta   90.00
_cell.angle_gamma   90.00
#
_symmetry.space_group_name_H-M   'P 1'
#
loop_
_entity.id
_entity.type
_entity.pdbx_description
1 polymer ?
#
loop_
_entity_poly.entity_id
_entity_poly.type
_entity_poly.pdbx_seq_one_letter_code
_entity_poly.pdbx_strand_id
1 'polypeptide(L)'
;MSAVDFEACEQLRRESEELCFLQQLRPARDKALAALKAATTLLGKNLLRLAPFYLVLADMALCERQLPQAEELLALVNWLLEPLDAEHAMPEEATNLLVIRMNKLYCALLLEREAFPEVLQHATHGAYLCALLFGPKHLYTSELYFCLGAVFSLMQQTHAQPHAAGAGSATSITGAHL
;
A
#
# COMPACT_ATOMS: atom_id res chain seq x y z
N MET A 1 -13.69 -20.73 -21.16
CA MET A 1 -13.14 -20.39 -19.84
C MET A 1 -14.25 -20.59 -18.83
N SER A 2 -14.10 -21.49 -17.85
CA SER A 2 -15.18 -21.71 -16.87
C SER A 2 -15.08 -20.65 -15.77
N ALA A 3 -16.20 -20.00 -15.44
CA ALA A 3 -16.27 -19.08 -14.31
C ALA A 3 -15.86 -19.77 -12.98
N VAL A 4 -15.99 -21.09 -12.94
CA VAL A 4 -15.61 -21.97 -11.83
C VAL A 4 -14.10 -21.93 -11.57
N ASP A 5 -13.28 -21.90 -12.62
CA ASP A 5 -11.81 -21.90 -12.48
C ASP A 5 -11.29 -20.56 -11.92
N PHE A 6 -11.96 -19.45 -12.27
CA PHE A 6 -11.59 -18.13 -11.74
C PHE A 6 -12.04 -17.95 -10.28
N GLU A 7 -13.25 -18.41 -9.92
CA GLU A 7 -13.70 -18.36 -8.53
C GLU A 7 -12.79 -19.19 -7.61
N ALA A 8 -12.26 -20.33 -8.10
CA ALA A 8 -11.26 -21.10 -7.36
C ALA A 8 -9.98 -20.30 -7.08
N CYS A 9 -9.53 -19.48 -8.04
CA CYS A 9 -8.38 -18.59 -7.83
C CYS A 9 -8.69 -17.50 -6.79
N GLU A 10 -9.86 -16.89 -6.86
CA GLU A 10 -10.33 -15.90 -5.87
C GLU A 10 -10.47 -16.51 -4.47
N GLN A 11 -10.94 -17.75 -4.38
CA GLN A 11 -11.06 -18.46 -3.11
C GLN A 11 -9.69 -18.68 -2.47
N LEU A 12 -8.68 -19.12 -3.24
CA LEU A 12 -7.30 -19.24 -2.75
C LEU A 12 -6.74 -17.89 -2.30
N ARG A 13 -7.05 -16.81 -3.02
CA ARG A 13 -6.66 -15.45 -2.64
C ARG A 13 -7.28 -15.05 -1.30
N ARG A 14 -8.59 -15.24 -1.11
CA ARG A 14 -9.28 -14.94 0.17
C ARG A 14 -8.70 -15.73 1.33
N GLU A 15 -8.49 -17.03 1.15
CA GLU A 15 -7.86 -17.89 2.16
C GLU A 15 -6.43 -17.43 2.52
N SER A 16 -5.69 -16.86 1.57
CA SER A 16 -4.37 -16.29 1.86
C SER A 16 -4.45 -15.04 2.74
N GLU A 17 -5.49 -14.21 2.57
CA GLU A 17 -5.75 -13.05 3.41
C GLU A 17 -6.16 -13.47 4.83
N GLU A 18 -6.98 -14.52 4.95
CA GLU A 18 -7.34 -15.10 6.25
C GLU A 18 -6.11 -15.62 7.01
N LEU A 19 -5.20 -16.33 6.32
CA LEU A 19 -3.95 -16.78 6.92
C LEU A 19 -3.04 -15.61 7.33
N CYS A 20 -3.02 -14.54 6.53
CA CYS A 20 -2.29 -13.32 6.87
C CYS A 20 -2.84 -12.66 8.14
N PHE A 21 -4.18 -12.56 8.24
CA PHE A 21 -4.86 -12.05 9.43
C PHE A 21 -4.54 -12.87 10.69
N LEU A 22 -4.41 -14.20 10.54
CA LEU A 22 -3.98 -15.12 11.60
C LEU A 22 -2.46 -15.09 11.88
N GLN A 23 -1.71 -14.16 11.28
CA GLN A 23 -0.25 -14.03 11.40
C GLN A 23 0.54 -15.25 10.92
N GLN A 24 -0.06 -16.09 10.07
CA GLN A 24 0.59 -17.24 9.44
C GLN A 24 1.22 -16.85 8.11
N LEU A 25 2.22 -15.95 8.16
CA LEU A 25 2.74 -15.25 6.98
C LEU A 25 3.32 -16.19 5.89
N ARG A 26 4.03 -17.26 6.29
CA ARG A 26 4.60 -18.22 5.33
C ARG A 26 3.51 -18.99 4.55
N PRO A 27 2.56 -19.70 5.20
CA PRO A 27 1.44 -20.32 4.52
C PRO A 27 0.60 -19.33 3.69
N ALA A 28 0.41 -18.11 4.21
CA ALA A 28 -0.31 -17.06 3.51
C ALA A 28 0.36 -16.71 2.18
N ARG A 29 1.68 -16.47 2.19
CA ARG A 29 2.44 -16.17 0.98
C ARG A 29 2.40 -17.32 -0.03
N ASP A 30 2.64 -18.55 0.42
CA ASP A 30 2.64 -19.72 -0.47
C ASP A 30 1.30 -19.86 -1.19
N LYS A 31 0.20 -19.64 -0.46
CA LYS A 31 -1.14 -19.67 -1.03
C LYS A 31 -1.41 -18.48 -1.97
N ALA A 32 -1.00 -17.27 -1.61
CA ALA A 32 -1.14 -16.09 -2.48
C ALA A 32 -0.37 -16.25 -3.80
N LEU A 33 0.86 -16.80 -3.75
CA LEU A 33 1.64 -17.11 -4.94
C LEU A 33 1.00 -18.21 -5.80
N ALA A 34 0.43 -19.24 -5.18
CA ALA A 34 -0.31 -20.28 -5.90
C ALA A 34 -1.53 -19.71 -6.61
N ALA A 35 -2.29 -18.84 -5.92
CA ALA A 35 -3.46 -18.15 -6.46
C ALA A 35 -3.08 -17.26 -7.67
N LEU A 36 -2.01 -16.46 -7.54
CA LEU A 36 -1.52 -15.61 -8.62
C LEU A 36 -1.06 -16.44 -9.83
N LYS A 37 -0.32 -17.52 -9.61
CA LYS A 37 0.14 -18.42 -10.69
C LYS A 37 -1.06 -18.99 -11.45
N ALA A 38 -2.05 -19.53 -10.74
CA ALA A 38 -3.28 -20.06 -11.33
C ALA A 38 -4.04 -18.98 -12.12
N ALA A 39 -4.24 -17.80 -11.53
CA ALA A 39 -4.91 -16.67 -12.17
C ALA A 39 -4.17 -16.21 -13.44
N THR A 40 -2.84 -16.13 -13.40
CA THR A 40 -2.01 -15.75 -14.55
C THR A 40 -2.09 -16.78 -15.67
N THR A 41 -2.13 -18.08 -15.35
CA THR A 41 -2.32 -19.12 -16.37
C THR A 41 -3.71 -19.08 -17.01
N LEU A 42 -4.73 -18.66 -16.27
CA LEU A 42 -6.12 -18.62 -16.73
C LEU A 42 -6.43 -17.35 -17.54
N LEU A 43 -5.98 -16.19 -17.05
CA LEU A 43 -6.31 -14.89 -17.63
C LEU A 43 -5.28 -14.44 -18.66
N GLY A 44 -4.02 -14.85 -18.53
CA GLY A 44 -2.90 -14.26 -19.24
C GLY A 44 -2.17 -13.21 -18.40
N LYS A 45 -1.07 -12.68 -18.93
CA LYS A 45 -0.23 -11.68 -18.24
C LYS A 45 -0.83 -10.28 -18.41
N ASN A 46 -0.51 -9.40 -17.46
CA ASN A 46 -0.76 -7.95 -17.58
C ASN A 46 -2.23 -7.52 -17.66
N LEU A 47 -3.14 -8.27 -17.03
CA LEU A 47 -4.54 -7.89 -16.96
C LEU A 47 -4.89 -7.25 -15.62
N LEU A 48 -5.73 -6.22 -15.64
CA LEU A 48 -6.22 -5.53 -14.43
C LEU A 48 -6.86 -6.50 -13.43
N ARG A 49 -7.49 -7.59 -13.91
CA ARG A 49 -8.05 -8.64 -13.05
C ARG A 49 -7.03 -9.37 -12.17
N LEU A 50 -5.72 -9.21 -12.43
CA LEU A 50 -4.66 -9.73 -11.56
C LEU A 50 -4.30 -8.77 -10.41
N ALA A 51 -4.72 -7.51 -10.46
CA ALA A 51 -4.41 -6.51 -9.43
C ALA A 51 -4.76 -6.95 -8.00
N PRO A 52 -5.92 -7.59 -7.71
CA PRO A 52 -6.22 -8.10 -6.37
C PRO A 52 -5.14 -9.05 -5.81
N PHE A 53 -4.55 -9.88 -6.67
CA PHE A 53 -3.53 -10.87 -6.28
C PHE A 53 -2.20 -10.19 -5.93
N TYR A 54 -1.80 -9.20 -6.72
CA TYR A 54 -0.61 -8.40 -6.43
C TYR A 54 -0.77 -7.55 -5.16
N LEU A 55 -1.95 -6.98 -4.92
CA LEU A 55 -2.25 -6.21 -3.70
C LEU A 55 -2.13 -7.06 -2.43
N VAL A 56 -2.54 -8.33 -2.48
CA VAL A 56 -2.36 -9.27 -1.36
C VAL A 56 -0.87 -9.54 -1.11
N LEU A 57 -0.08 -9.75 -2.15
CA LEU A 57 1.36 -9.95 -2.01
C LEU A 57 2.07 -8.69 -1.50
N ALA A 58 1.63 -7.50 -1.91
CA ALA A 58 2.17 -6.23 -1.44
C ALA A 58 1.91 -6.05 0.07
N ASP A 59 0.70 -6.37 0.52
CA ASP A 59 0.32 -6.34 1.93
C ASP A 59 1.18 -7.30 2.77
N MET A 60 1.38 -8.53 2.28
CA MET A 60 2.28 -9.51 2.93
C MET A 60 3.74 -9.02 2.97
N ALA A 61 4.23 -8.43 1.88
CA ALA A 61 5.57 -7.86 1.83
C ALA A 61 5.75 -6.72 2.85
N LEU A 62 4.72 -5.89 3.06
CA LEU A 62 4.72 -4.86 4.10
C LEU A 62 4.74 -5.46 5.51
N CYS A 63 3.92 -6.47 5.78
CA CYS A 63 3.92 -7.18 7.06
C CYS A 63 5.29 -7.79 7.40
N GLU A 64 6.04 -8.19 6.38
CA GLU A 64 7.39 -8.73 6.52
C GLU A 64 8.51 -7.69 6.42
N ARG A 65 8.16 -6.40 6.35
CA ARG A 65 9.11 -5.29 6.18
C ARG A 65 9.99 -5.40 4.93
N GLN A 66 9.53 -6.12 3.91
CA GLN A 66 10.17 -6.21 2.59
C GLN A 66 9.75 -5.01 1.73
N LEU A 67 10.11 -3.80 2.16
CA LEU A 67 9.66 -2.55 1.54
C LEU A 67 9.96 -2.45 0.03
N PRO A 68 11.13 -2.87 -0.47
CA PRO A 68 11.39 -2.83 -1.92
C PRO A 68 10.44 -3.73 -2.72
N GLN A 69 10.16 -4.93 -2.21
CA GLN A 69 9.22 -5.85 -2.86
C GLN A 69 7.80 -5.30 -2.85
N ALA A 70 7.36 -4.71 -1.73
CA ALA A 70 6.06 -4.08 -1.64
C ALA A 70 5.92 -2.94 -2.68
N GLU A 71 6.93 -2.09 -2.81
CA GLU A 71 6.94 -1.01 -3.79
C GLU A 71 6.86 -1.51 -5.23
N GLU A 72 7.64 -2.52 -5.60
CA GLU A 72 7.60 -3.13 -6.93
C GLU A 72 6.21 -3.68 -7.27
N LEU A 73 5.57 -4.36 -6.31
CA LEU A 73 4.22 -4.90 -6.47
C LEU A 73 3.17 -3.80 -6.61
N LEU A 74 3.27 -2.73 -5.82
CA LEU A 74 2.36 -1.59 -5.91
C LEU A 74 2.53 -0.81 -7.22
N ALA A 75 3.77 -0.62 -7.67
CA ALA A 75 4.05 0.00 -8.97
C ALA A 75 3.47 -0.81 -10.13
N LEU A 76 3.55 -2.15 -10.06
CA LEU A 76 2.90 -3.03 -11.03
C LEU A 76 1.38 -2.87 -11.01
N VAL A 77 0.76 -2.80 -9.83
CA VAL A 77 -0.69 -2.55 -9.73
C VAL A 77 -1.07 -1.19 -10.32
N ASN A 78 -0.28 -0.14 -10.04
CA ASN A 78 -0.52 1.18 -10.61
C ASN A 78 -0.48 1.15 -12.14
N TRP A 79 0.50 0.45 -12.73
CA TRP A 79 0.57 0.25 -14.17
C TRP A 79 -0.64 -0.51 -14.73
N LEU A 80 -1.13 -1.54 -14.01
CA LEU A 80 -2.33 -2.30 -14.42
C LEU A 80 -3.63 -1.49 -14.35
N LEU A 81 -3.67 -0.47 -13.49
CA LEU A 81 -4.83 0.40 -13.30
C LEU A 81 -5.01 1.42 -14.44
N GLU A 82 -4.00 1.63 -15.27
CA GLU A 82 -4.08 2.41 -16.51
C GLU A 82 -4.53 1.47 -17.65
N PRO A 83 -5.83 1.42 -18.00
CA PRO A 83 -6.33 0.42 -18.93
C PRO A 83 -5.80 0.76 -20.33
N LEU A 84 -5.12 -0.20 -20.96
CA LEU A 84 -4.63 -0.06 -22.33
C LEU A 84 -5.79 0.01 -23.34
N ASP A 85 -6.85 -0.78 -23.08
CA ASP A 85 -7.98 -0.93 -24.00
C ASP A 85 -9.31 -1.06 -23.23
N ALA A 86 -10.41 -0.56 -23.81
CA ALA A 86 -11.75 -0.59 -23.20
C ALA A 86 -12.32 -2.01 -23.01
N GLU A 87 -11.86 -3.00 -23.78
CA GLU A 87 -12.33 -4.40 -23.71
C GLU A 87 -11.96 -5.09 -22.39
N HIS A 88 -10.84 -4.68 -21.78
CA HIS A 88 -10.33 -5.23 -20.53
C HIS A 88 -10.65 -4.36 -19.31
N ALA A 89 -11.44 -3.30 -19.52
CA ALA A 89 -11.85 -2.41 -18.45
C ALA A 89 -12.76 -3.12 -17.45
N MET A 90 -12.49 -2.91 -16.17
CA MET A 90 -13.36 -3.34 -15.08
C MET A 90 -14.42 -2.26 -14.81
N PRO A 91 -15.57 -2.61 -14.20
CA PRO A 91 -16.52 -1.62 -13.70
C PRO A 91 -15.81 -0.58 -12.82
N GLU A 92 -16.18 0.69 -12.97
CA GLU A 92 -15.53 1.81 -12.27
C GLU A 92 -15.49 1.59 -10.75
N GLU A 93 -16.59 1.11 -10.17
CA GLU A 93 -16.66 0.77 -8.74
C GLU A 93 -15.60 -0.27 -8.35
N ALA A 94 -15.45 -1.34 -9.13
CA ALA A 94 -14.47 -2.38 -8.85
C ALA A 94 -13.04 -1.86 -8.99
N THR A 95 -12.77 -1.01 -10.00
CA THR A 95 -11.48 -0.33 -10.17
C THR A 95 -11.20 0.59 -8.98
N ASN A 96 -12.18 1.37 -8.54
CA ASN A 96 -12.05 2.28 -7.40
C ASN A 96 -11.73 1.52 -6.10
N LEU A 97 -12.30 0.33 -5.88
CA LEU A 97 -11.93 -0.53 -4.75
C LEU A 97 -10.44 -0.93 -4.78
N LEU A 98 -9.90 -1.22 -5.96
CA LEU A 98 -8.48 -1.54 -6.13
C LEU A 98 -7.61 -0.31 -5.87
N VAL A 99 -7.98 0.84 -6.40
CA VAL A 99 -7.27 2.12 -6.18
C VAL A 99 -7.28 2.49 -4.70
N ILE A 100 -8.40 2.34 -4.00
CA ILE A 100 -8.50 2.58 -2.56
C ILE A 100 -7.53 1.67 -1.80
N ARG A 101 -7.54 0.36 -2.08
CA ARG A 101 -6.65 -0.59 -1.42
C ARG A 101 -5.19 -0.29 -1.71
N MET A 102 -4.84 0.02 -2.95
CA MET A 102 -3.49 0.41 -3.35
C MET A 102 -3.02 1.66 -2.60
N ASN A 103 -3.85 2.71 -2.52
CA ASN A 103 -3.53 3.92 -1.77
C ASN A 103 -3.26 3.64 -0.29
N LYS A 104 -4.05 2.79 0.36
CA LYS A 104 -3.79 2.39 1.76
C LYS A 104 -2.43 1.72 1.94
N LEU A 105 -2.05 0.84 1.02
CA LEU A 105 -0.75 0.16 1.06
C LEU A 105 0.40 1.12 0.76
N TYR A 106 0.23 2.06 -0.17
CA TYR A 106 1.20 3.15 -0.39
C TYR A 106 1.37 4.01 0.85
N CYS A 107 0.29 4.36 1.56
CA CYS A 107 0.38 5.09 2.82
C CYS A 107 1.26 4.34 3.84
N ALA A 108 1.03 3.04 4.01
CA ALA A 108 1.83 2.22 4.92
C ALA A 108 3.32 2.16 4.51
N LEU A 109 3.60 1.95 3.22
CA LEU A 109 4.95 1.93 2.67
C LEU A 109 5.70 3.27 2.86
N LEU A 110 5.03 4.38 2.56
CA LEU A 110 5.62 5.72 2.55
C LEU A 110 5.78 6.27 3.97
N LEU A 111 4.93 5.86 4.91
CA LEU A 111 5.09 6.17 6.33
C LEU A 111 6.39 5.57 6.90
N GLU A 112 6.76 4.35 6.52
CA GLU A 112 8.05 3.74 6.91
C GLU A 112 9.26 4.51 6.34
N ARG A 113 9.05 5.38 5.35
CA ARG A 113 10.07 6.23 4.72
C ARG A 113 9.99 7.69 5.15
N GLU A 114 9.04 8.04 6.02
CA GLU A 114 8.73 9.43 6.41
C GLU A 114 8.46 10.36 5.21
N ALA A 115 7.98 9.80 4.09
CA ALA A 115 7.61 10.54 2.88
C ALA A 115 6.22 11.16 3.04
N PHE A 116 6.09 12.07 4.02
CA PHE A 116 4.79 12.60 4.46
C PHE A 116 3.96 13.28 3.36
N PRO A 117 4.53 14.11 2.47
CA PRO A 117 3.75 14.71 1.38
C PRO A 117 3.06 13.68 0.48
N GLU A 118 3.77 12.61 0.14
CA GLU A 118 3.28 11.52 -0.70
C GLU A 118 2.22 10.69 0.05
N VAL A 119 2.40 10.45 1.36
CA VAL A 119 1.37 9.80 2.20
C VAL A 119 0.07 10.64 2.16
N LEU A 120 0.16 11.97 2.29
CA LEU A 120 -1.02 12.83 2.24
C LEU A 120 -1.73 12.75 0.89
N GLN A 121 -0.99 12.68 -0.23
CA GLN A 121 -1.56 12.52 -1.56
C GLN A 121 -2.34 11.20 -1.68
N HIS A 122 -1.74 10.08 -1.29
CA HIS A 122 -2.40 8.77 -1.35
C HIS A 122 -3.60 8.69 -0.39
N ALA A 123 -3.45 9.19 0.84
CA ALA A 123 -4.52 9.17 1.84
C ALA A 123 -5.71 10.05 1.42
N THR A 124 -5.47 11.25 0.86
CA THR A 124 -6.54 12.12 0.36
C THR A 124 -7.26 11.52 -0.84
N HIS A 125 -6.51 10.98 -1.80
CA HIS A 125 -7.09 10.33 -2.98
C HIS A 125 -7.93 9.11 -2.59
N GLY A 126 -7.40 8.24 -1.73
CA GLY A 126 -8.17 7.11 -1.20
C GLY A 126 -9.40 7.55 -0.42
N ALA A 127 -9.31 8.60 0.41
CA ALA A 127 -10.43 9.11 1.20
C ALA A 127 -11.55 9.66 0.32
N TYR A 128 -11.18 10.36 -0.76
CA TYR A 128 -12.13 10.85 -1.76
C TYR A 128 -12.91 9.69 -2.41
N LEU A 129 -12.21 8.67 -2.90
CA LEU A 129 -12.85 7.51 -3.53
C LEU A 129 -13.72 6.72 -2.53
N CYS A 130 -13.23 6.51 -1.30
CA CYS A 130 -14.03 5.89 -0.23
C CYS A 130 -15.31 6.69 0.05
N ALA A 131 -15.21 8.02 0.11
CA ALA A 131 -16.36 8.89 0.37
C ALA A 131 -17.38 8.83 -0.78
N LEU A 132 -16.93 8.71 -2.03
CA LEU A 132 -17.83 8.52 -3.18
C LEU A 132 -18.54 7.17 -3.15
N LEU A 133 -17.83 6.08 -2.85
CA LEU A 133 -18.40 4.73 -2.87
C LEU A 133 -19.29 4.43 -1.67
N PHE A 134 -18.85 4.81 -0.47
CA PHE A 134 -19.48 4.37 0.78
C PHE A 134 -20.08 5.51 1.60
N GLY A 135 -19.78 6.76 1.24
CA GLY A 135 -20.14 7.95 1.99
C GLY A 135 -19.05 8.42 2.95
N PRO A 136 -19.08 9.71 3.33
CA PRO A 136 -18.03 10.34 4.14
C PRO A 136 -17.96 9.83 5.59
N LYS A 137 -19.05 9.23 6.10
CA LYS A 137 -19.14 8.70 7.46
C LYS A 137 -18.83 7.21 7.56
N HIS A 138 -18.50 6.56 6.43
CA HIS A 138 -18.22 5.14 6.43
C HIS A 138 -16.90 4.82 7.15
N LEU A 139 -16.79 3.62 7.72
CA LEU A 139 -15.59 3.17 8.43
C LEU A 139 -14.34 3.26 7.54
N TYR A 140 -14.43 2.79 6.29
CA TYR A 140 -13.31 2.83 5.35
C TYR A 140 -12.86 4.24 4.98
N THR A 141 -13.78 5.21 4.95
CA THR A 141 -13.43 6.63 4.74
C THR A 141 -12.76 7.20 5.99
N SER A 142 -13.30 6.87 7.17
CA SER A 142 -12.80 7.35 8.45
C SER A 142 -11.38 6.88 8.76
N GLU A 143 -11.03 5.66 8.34
CA GLU A 143 -9.66 5.11 8.45
C GLU A 143 -8.63 5.99 7.74
N LEU A 144 -8.96 6.50 6.55
CA LEU A 144 -8.06 7.37 5.79
C LEU A 144 -8.00 8.79 6.36
N TYR A 145 -9.10 9.31 6.92
CA TYR A 145 -9.07 10.55 7.70
C TYR A 145 -8.19 10.43 8.94
N PHE A 146 -8.25 9.29 9.63
CA PHE A 146 -7.36 8.99 10.73
C PHE A 146 -5.90 8.97 10.28
N CYS A 147 -5.59 8.32 9.15
CA CYS A 147 -4.26 8.34 8.54
C CYS A 147 -3.75 9.77 8.29
N LEU A 148 -4.58 10.66 7.72
CA LEU A 148 -4.22 12.07 7.51
C LEU A 148 -3.88 12.78 8.84
N GLY A 149 -4.72 12.59 9.86
CA GLY A 149 -4.48 13.16 11.19
C GLY A 149 -3.19 12.66 11.83
N ALA A 150 -2.91 11.36 11.70
CA ALA A 150 -1.67 10.76 12.19
C ALA A 150 -0.44 11.36 11.50
N VAL A 151 -0.48 11.53 10.17
CA VAL A 151 0.62 12.15 9.41
C VAL A 151 0.88 13.58 9.86
N PHE A 152 -0.16 14.41 10.01
CA PHE A 152 0.02 15.78 10.50
C PHE A 152 0.64 15.82 11.91
N SER A 153 0.24 14.90 12.79
CA SER A 153 0.84 14.79 14.12
C SER A 153 2.31 14.41 14.05
N LEU A 154 2.69 13.44 13.21
CA LEU A 154 4.08 13.03 13.00
C LEU A 154 4.92 14.19 12.45
N MET A 155 4.43 14.89 11.43
CA MET A 155 5.13 16.07 10.87
C MET A 155 5.40 17.12 11.95
N GLN A 156 4.42 17.42 12.81
CA GLN A 156 4.60 18.35 13.92
C GLN A 156 5.67 17.88 14.91
N GLN A 157 5.70 16.59 15.24
CA GLN A 157 6.70 16.01 16.15
C GLN A 157 8.11 16.08 15.55
N THR A 158 8.27 15.75 14.26
CA THR A 158 9.55 15.83 13.56
C THR A 158 10.06 17.28 13.49
N HIS A 159 9.18 18.25 13.23
CA HIS A 159 9.54 19.68 13.26
C HIS A 159 9.84 20.21 14.67
N ALA A 160 9.22 19.65 15.71
CA ALA A 160 9.42 20.04 17.11
C ALA A 160 10.65 19.39 17.76
N GLN A 161 11.38 18.51 17.07
CA GLN A 161 12.71 18.03 17.48
C GLN A 161 13.80 18.88 16.81
N PRO A 162 14.17 20.05 17.36
CA PRO A 162 15.37 20.74 16.88
C PRO A 162 16.58 19.89 17.22
N HIS A 163 17.51 19.77 16.25
CA HIS A 163 18.84 19.16 16.37
C HIS A 163 19.46 19.26 17.78
N ALA A 164 19.22 18.27 18.64
CA ALA A 164 19.95 18.08 19.90
C ALA A 164 21.31 17.40 19.66
N ALA A 165 22.00 17.77 18.57
CA ALA A 165 23.27 17.15 18.13
C ALA A 165 24.28 18.18 17.58
N GLY A 166 24.24 19.43 18.05
CA GLY A 166 25.14 20.49 17.57
C GLY A 166 25.59 21.53 18.58
N ALA A 167 25.39 21.32 19.89
CA ALA A 167 25.86 22.23 20.93
C ALA A 167 26.82 21.49 21.87
N GLY A 168 28.11 21.42 21.50
CA GLY A 168 29.09 20.69 22.29
C GLY A 168 30.54 20.69 21.80
N SER A 169 31.04 21.77 21.18
CA SER A 169 32.49 22.02 21.17
C SER A 169 32.81 23.50 20.89
N ALA A 170 32.38 24.38 21.80
CA ALA A 170 33.03 25.67 21.97
C ALA A 170 34.12 25.50 23.05
N THR A 171 35.32 25.10 22.64
CA THR A 171 36.54 25.42 23.39
C THR A 171 37.31 26.45 22.60
N SER A 172 37.04 27.71 22.92
CA SER A 172 37.98 28.79 22.80
C SER A 172 39.27 28.43 23.56
N ILE A 173 40.40 28.38 22.87
CA ILE A 173 41.69 28.69 23.50
C ILE A 173 42.26 29.90 22.78
N THR A 174 42.24 30.99 23.52
CA THR A 174 42.95 32.24 23.33
C THR A 174 44.47 32.02 23.30
N GLY A 175 45.12 32.59 22.27
CA GLY A 175 46.34 33.41 22.42
C GLY A 175 47.71 32.77 22.73
N ALA A 176 48.66 33.10 21.86
CA ALA A 176 50.05 33.55 22.12
C ALA A 176 51.24 32.57 21.98
N HIS A 177 52.26 33.09 21.26
CA HIS A 177 53.64 32.63 21.01
C HIS A 177 53.79 31.47 19.99
N LEU A 178 54.54 31.57 18.89
CA LEU A 178 55.76 32.32 18.52
C LEU A 178 55.67 32.84 17.07
#